data_AF-A0A0S9S3C6-F1
#
_entry.id   AF-A0A0S9S3C6-F1
#
_cell.length_a   1.000
_cell.length_b   1.000
_cell.length_c   1.000
_cell.angle_alpha   90.00
_cell.angle_beta   90.00
_cell.angle_gamma   90.00
#
_symmetry.space_group_name_H-M   'P 1'
#
loop_
_entity.id
_entity.type
_entity.pdbx_description
1 polymer ?
#
loop_
_entity_poly.entity_id
_entity_poly.type
_entity_poly.pdbx_seq_one_letter_code
_entity_poly.pdbx_strand_id
1 'polypeptide(L)' 'MRIPTGRRVDRAACLTELSACIAEAEVSSSAQAATVRILARTGYDASEAMQSLWGELDALVALREVRSFLAMR' A
#
# COMPACT_ATOMS: atom_id res chain seq x y z
N MET A 1 26.37 27.11 -15.49
CA MET A 1 25.23 26.21 -15.19
C MET A 1 25.19 25.97 -13.69
N ARG A 2 24.14 26.43 -13.00
CA ARG A 2 23.97 26.19 -11.56
C ARG A 2 23.34 24.81 -11.37
N ILE A 3 24.02 23.94 -10.64
CA ILE A 3 23.47 22.70 -10.13
C ILE A 3 22.34 23.09 -9.17
N PRO A 4 21.09 22.58 -9.30
CA PRO A 4 20.04 22.88 -8.36
C PRO A 4 20.41 22.25 -7.01
N THR A 5 20.96 23.07 -6.12
CA THR A 5 21.20 22.71 -4.73
C THR A 5 19.85 22.55 -4.02
N GLY A 6 19.45 21.30 -3.82
CA GLY A 6 18.69 20.88 -2.65
C GLY A 6 17.26 21.40 -2.53
N ARG A 7 16.33 20.81 -3.29
CA ARG A 7 14.99 20.58 -2.74
C ARG A 7 15.18 19.48 -1.70
N ARG A 8 15.45 19.84 -0.44
CA ARG A 8 15.32 18.88 0.66
C ARG A 8 13.92 18.31 0.51
N VAL A 9 13.81 17.02 0.21
CA VAL A 9 12.53 16.32 0.25
C VAL A 9 11.94 16.66 1.62
N ASP A 10 10.83 17.39 1.63
CA ASP A 10 10.16 17.71 2.88
C ASP A 10 9.68 16.37 3.44
N ARG A 11 10.44 15.88 4.42
CA ARG A 11 10.22 14.58 5.02
C ARG A 11 8.82 14.48 5.61
N ALA A 12 8.29 15.59 6.15
CA ALA A 12 6.93 15.63 6.67
C ALA A 12 5.89 15.50 5.53
N ALA A 13 6.10 16.19 4.41
CA ALA A 13 5.27 16.04 3.22
C ALA A 13 5.33 14.60 2.66
N CYS A 14 6.53 14.01 2.57
CA CYS A 14 6.72 12.63 2.10
C CYS A 14 6.05 11.61 3.03
N LEU A 15 6.15 11.77 4.35
CA LEU A 15 5.45 10.92 5.31
C LEU A 15 3.92 11.07 5.21
N THR A 16 3.44 12.28 4.93
CA THR A 16 2.01 12.56 4.74
C THR A 16 1.49 11.87 3.47
N GLU A 17 2.20 12.02 2.34
CA GLU A 17 1.87 11.35 1.08
C GLU A 17 1.91 9.82 1.23
N LEU A 18 2.95 9.26 1.84
CA LEU A 18 3.03 7.81 2.10
C LEU A 18 1.90 7.32 3.00
N SER A 19 1.49 8.11 3.99
CA SER A 19 0.37 7.74 4.88
C SER A 19 -0.96 7.74 4.13
N ALA A 20 -1.18 8.68 3.22
CA ALA A 20 -2.34 8.70 2.35
C ALA A 20 -2.37 7.48 1.41
N CYS A 21 -1.24 7.17 0.75
CA CYS A 21 -1.14 5.99 -0.12
C CYS A 21 -1.42 4.68 0.65
N ILE A 22 -0.91 4.54 1.88
CA ILE A 22 -1.19 3.37 2.73
C ILE A 22 -2.69 3.28 3.05
N ALA A 23 -3.33 4.40 3.40
CA ALA A 23 -4.75 4.41 3.72
C ALA A 23 -5.62 4.02 2.50
N GLU A 24 -5.29 4.53 1.31
CA GLU A 24 -5.98 4.16 0.08
C GLU A 24 -5.82 2.67 -0.25
N ALA A 25 -4.60 2.15 -0.15
CA ALA A 25 -4.31 0.73 -0.38
C ALA A 25 -4.99 -0.19 0.67
N GLU A 26 -5.10 0.25 1.94
CA GLU A 26 -5.85 -0.46 2.98
C GLU A 26 -7.35 -0.56 2.63
N VAL A 27 -7.94 0.52 2.13
CA VAL A 27 -9.35 0.52 1.70
C VAL A 27 -9.56 -0.41 0.50
N SER A 28 -8.69 -0.32 -0.52
CA SER A 28 -8.75 -1.18 -1.71
C SER A 28 -8.63 -2.67 -1.36
N SER A 29 -7.57 -3.03 -0.62
CA SER A 29 -7.33 -4.42 -0.21
C SER A 29 -8.47 -4.98 0.66
N SER A 30 -9.09 -4.16 1.51
CA SER A 30 -10.26 -4.55 2.31
C SER A 30 -11.49 -4.85 1.42
N ALA A 31 -11.75 -4.02 0.40
CA ALA A 31 -12.82 -4.27 -0.56
C ALA A 31 -12.57 -5.54 -1.39
N GLN A 32 -11.33 -5.79 -1.80
CA GLN A 32 -10.95 -7.03 -2.49
C GLN A 32 -11.11 -8.26 -1.59
N ALA A 33 -10.67 -8.20 -0.33
CA ALA A 33 -10.86 -9.27 0.64
C ALA A 33 -12.35 -9.58 0.90
N ALA A 34 -13.21 -8.57 0.91
CA ALA A 34 -14.66 -8.79 0.97
C ALA A 34 -15.18 -9.52 -0.29
N THR A 35 -14.69 -9.14 -1.46
CA THR A 35 -15.06 -9.75 -2.75
C THR A 35 -14.63 -11.22 -2.81
N VAL A 36 -13.38 -11.54 -2.45
CA VAL A 36 -12.87 -12.92 -2.39
C VAL A 36 -13.73 -13.77 -1.45
N ARG A 37 -14.12 -13.25 -0.27
CA ARG A 37 -15.01 -13.95 0.66
C ARG A 37 -16.41 -14.19 0.10
N ILE A 38 -16.93 -13.29 -0.73
CA ILE A 38 -18.22 -13.51 -1.41
C ILE A 38 -18.08 -14.64 -2.44
N LEU A 39 -17.07 -14.56 -3.31
CA LEU A 39 -16.82 -15.55 -4.37
C LEU A 39 -16.56 -16.96 -3.81
N ALA A 40 -15.75 -17.06 -2.76
CA ALA A 40 -15.47 -18.33 -2.10
C ALA A 40 -16.73 -18.98 -1.49
N ARG A 41 -17.64 -18.17 -0.92
CA ARG A 41 -18.91 -18.66 -0.36
C ARG A 41 -19.90 -19.15 -1.42
N THR A 42 -19.82 -18.62 -2.64
CA THR A 42 -20.67 -19.05 -3.75
C THR A 42 -20.15 -20.29 -4.47
N GLY A 43 -19.03 -20.88 -4.00
CA GLY A 43 -18.41 -22.04 -4.65
C GLY A 43 -17.67 -21.69 -5.95
N TYR A 44 -17.42 -20.41 -6.20
CA TYR A 44 -16.65 -19.95 -7.35
C TYR A 44 -15.16 -20.13 -7.06
N ASP A 45 -14.36 -20.52 -8.06
CA ASP A 45 -12.91 -20.57 -7.90
C ASP A 45 -12.37 -19.13 -7.73
N ALA A 46 -11.91 -18.82 -6.53
CA ALA A 46 -11.37 -17.52 -6.16
C ALA A 46 -9.83 -17.55 -6.02
N SER A 47 -9.16 -18.61 -6.49
CA SER A 47 -7.73 -18.81 -6.28
C SER A 47 -6.88 -17.68 -6.88
N GLU A 48 -7.18 -17.26 -8.10
CA GLU A 48 -6.49 -16.13 -8.75
C GLU A 48 -6.74 -14.80 -8.02
N ALA A 49 -8.00 -14.51 -7.68
CA ALA A 49 -8.35 -13.31 -6.92
C ALA A 49 -7.68 -13.28 -5.53
N MET A 50 -7.53 -14.45 -4.90
CA MET A 50 -6.83 -14.59 -3.63
C MET A 50 -5.32 -14.39 -3.78
N GLN A 51 -4.69 -14.91 -4.84
CA GLN A 51 -3.28 -14.65 -5.13
C GLN A 51 -3.01 -13.15 -5.40
N SER A 52 -3.89 -12.49 -6.15
CA SER A 52 -3.81 -11.04 -6.37
C SER A 52 -3.88 -10.26 -5.06
N LEU A 53 -4.83 -10.62 -4.18
CA LEU A 53 -4.97 -9.99 -2.87
C LEU A 53 -3.73 -10.17 -1.99
N TRP A 54 -3.10 -11.36 -2.01
CA TRP A 54 -1.84 -11.58 -1.29
C TRP A 54 -0.73 -10.65 -1.77
N GLY A 55 -0.58 -10.49 -3.09
CA GLY A 55 0.41 -9.57 -3.65
C GLY A 55 0.18 -8.11 -3.23
N GLU A 56 -1.08 -7.66 -3.16
CA GLU A 56 -1.40 -6.32 -2.66
C GLU A 56 -1.08 -6.15 -1.17
N LEU A 57 -1.35 -7.16 -0.35
CA LEU A 57 -1.03 -7.14 1.08
C LEU A 57 0.49 -7.10 1.33
N ASP A 58 1.29 -7.82 0.54
CA ASP A 58 2.75 -7.77 0.61
C ASP A 58 3.27 -6.37 0.25
N ALA A 59 2.71 -5.75 -0.79
CA ALA A 59 3.04 -4.37 -1.16
C ALA A 59 2.68 -3.37 -0.04
N LEU A 60 1.53 -3.55 0.61
CA LEU A 60 1.11 -2.75 1.76
C LEU A 60 2.08 -2.87 2.95
N VAL A 61 2.57 -4.08 3.22
CA VAL A 61 3.60 -4.33 4.25
C VAL A 61 4.87 -3.56 3.93
N ALA A 62 5.37 -3.67 2.69
CA ALA A 62 6.58 -2.95 2.26
C ALA A 62 6.43 -1.42 2.41
N LEU A 63 5.27 -0.85 2.05
CA LEU A 63 5.00 0.58 2.23
C LEU A 63 5.01 1.00 3.71
N ARG A 64 4.44 0.19 4.60
CA ARG A 64 4.44 0.43 6.05
C ARG A 64 5.84 0.37 6.65
N GLU A 65 6.69 -0.54 6.16
CA GLU A 65 8.10 -0.62 6.55
C GLU A 65 8.87 0.62 6.13
N VAL A 66 8.72 1.07 4.87
CA VAL A 66 9.35 2.30 4.37
C VAL A 66 8.90 3.52 5.18
N ARG A 67 7.60 3.66 5.45
CA ARG A 67 7.08 4.74 6.30
C ARG A 67 7.71 4.70 7.69
N SER A 68 7.82 3.52 8.30
CA SER A 68 8.38 3.35 9.65
C SER A 68 9.86 3.71 9.69
N PHE A 69 10.63 3.27 8.71
CA PHE A 69 12.04 3.65 8.54
C PHE A 69 12.20 5.17 8.39
N LEU A 70 11.36 5.79 7.55
CA LEU A 70 11.34 7.23 7.35
C LEU A 70 10.80 8.00 8.56
N ALA A 71 10.14 7.37 9.52
CA ALA A 71 9.72 8.01 10.77
C ALA A 71 10.82 7.95 11.85
N MET A 72 11.64 6.89 11.87
CA MET A 72 12.68 6.68 12.89
C MET A 72 14.01 7.40 12.65
N ARG A 73 14.28 7.86 11.42
CA ARG A 73 15.55 8.50 11.03
C ARG A 73 15.61 10.00 11.35
#